data_AF-A0AAE2YD02-F1
#
_entry.id   AF-A0AAE2YD02-F1
#
_cell.length_a   1.000
_cell.length_b   1.000
_cell.length_c   1.000
_cell.angle_alpha   90.00
_cell.angle_beta   90.00
_cell.angle_gamma   90.00
#
_symmetry.space_group_name_H-M   'P 1'
#
loop_
_entity.id
_entity.type
_entity.pdbx_description
1 polymer ?
#
loop_
_entity_poly.entity_id
_entity_poly.type
_entity_poly.pdbx_seq_one_letter_code
_entity_poly.pdbx_strand_id
1 'polypeptide(L)'
;MTEITIFSRISKEMARDLEMFMREESLEKSASIRKLLAEGLKRWKEEKALKLLKEGRVSYVKAAEIAGMSVWEFADLIRKEDVVWIKSEKMIEEDIKKAPR
;
A
#
# COMPACT_ATOMS: atom_id res chain seq x y z
N MET A 1 -8.68 -15.82 15.22
CA MET A 1 -7.57 -15.03 14.66
C MET A 1 -6.29 -15.51 15.33
N THR A 2 -5.30 -15.96 14.56
CA THR A 2 -4.01 -16.38 15.11
C THR A 2 -3.13 -15.14 15.30
N GLU A 3 -2.78 -14.84 16.55
CA GLU A 3 -1.83 -13.77 16.87
C GLU A 3 -0.40 -14.29 16.85
N ILE A 4 0.53 -13.50 16.29
CA ILE A 4 1.96 -13.80 16.27
C ILE A 4 2.70 -12.66 16.95
N THR A 5 3.53 -12.98 17.93
CA THR A 5 4.37 -12.00 18.62
C THR A 5 5.64 -11.72 17.81
N ILE A 6 5.92 -10.45 17.55
CA ILE A 6 7.15 -10.00 16.90
C ILE A 6 8.01 -9.20 17.89
N PHE A 7 9.32 -9.41 17.87
CA PHE A 7 10.28 -8.61 18.64
C PHE A 7 11.19 -7.87 17.66
N SER A 8 11.39 -6.58 17.89
CA SER A 8 12.32 -5.77 17.10
C SER A 8 12.98 -4.70 17.97
N ARG A 9 14.21 -4.34 17.61
CA ARG A 9 14.94 -3.22 18.23
C ARG A 9 14.60 -1.94 17.45
N ILE A 10 14.22 -0.90 18.17
CA ILE A 10 13.92 0.42 17.61
C ILE A 10 14.87 1.46 18.18
N SER A 11 15.07 2.57 17.47
CA SER A 11 15.87 3.68 17.98
C SER A 11 15.16 4.38 19.15
N LYS A 12 15.92 5.14 19.96
CA LYS A 12 15.34 5.97 21.03
C LYS A 12 14.39 7.04 20.47
N GLU A 13 14.66 7.52 19.25
CA GLU A 13 13.81 8.49 18.55
C GLU A 13 12.46 7.88 18.19
N MET A 14 12.45 6.72 17.52
CA MET A 14 11.20 6.01 17.19
C MET A 14 10.38 5.66 18.43
N ALA A 15 11.04 5.32 19.55
CA ALA A 15 10.33 5.07 20.80
C ALA A 15 9.61 6.32 21.32
N ARG A 16 10.22 7.51 21.22
CA ARG A 16 9.60 8.78 21.61
C ARG A 16 8.43 9.15 20.70
N ASP A 17 8.59 8.95 19.39
CA ASP A 17 7.52 9.23 18.42
C ASP A 17 6.33 8.30 18.65
N LEU A 18 6.57 7.01 18.93
CA LEU A 18 5.52 6.05 19.28
C LEU A 18 4.79 6.45 20.56
N GLU A 19 5.51 6.89 21.60
CA GLU A 19 4.89 7.37 22.84
C GLU A 19 4.05 8.63 22.62
N MET A 20 4.50 9.54 21.75
CA MET A 20 3.72 10.73 21.38
C MET A 20 2.43 10.34 20.66
N PHE A 21 2.53 9.49 19.64
CA PHE A 21 1.39 8.94 18.92
C PHE A 21 0.40 8.23 19.86
N MET A 22 0.89 7.40 20.79
CA MET A 22 0.06 6.72 21.78
C MET A 22 -0.74 7.69 22.66
N ARG A 23 -0.14 8.80 23.09
CA ARG A 23 -0.81 9.82 23.89
C ARG A 23 -1.87 10.58 23.10
N GLU A 24 -1.54 10.99 21.88
CA GLU A 24 -2.45 11.75 21.01
C GLU A 24 -3.68 10.92 20.62
N GLU A 25 -3.47 9.65 20.27
CA GLU A 25 -4.54 8.74 19.83
C GLU A 25 -5.23 8.03 21.00
N SER A 26 -4.73 8.21 22.24
CA SER A 26 -5.21 7.50 23.45
C SER A 26 -5.23 5.97 23.26
N LEU A 27 -4.16 5.42 22.70
CA LEU A 27 -4.05 3.99 22.35
C LEU A 27 -2.97 3.27 23.17
N GLU A 28 -3.29 2.06 23.60
CA GLU A 28 -2.33 1.13 24.18
C GLU A 28 -1.20 0.76 23.21
N LYS A 29 -0.04 0.34 23.75
CA LYS A 29 1.18 0.07 22.97
C LYS A 29 0.96 -0.92 21.84
N SER A 30 0.30 -2.04 22.12
CA SER A 30 0.08 -3.10 21.12
C SER A 30 -0.91 -2.65 20.03
N ALA A 31 -1.93 -1.88 20.38
CA ALA A 31 -2.86 -1.29 19.42
C ALA A 31 -2.17 -0.28 18.52
N SER A 32 -1.33 0.58 19.09
CA SER A 32 -0.56 1.59 18.35
C SER A 32 0.43 0.96 17.36
N ILE A 33 1.19 -0.04 17.81
CA ILE A 33 2.14 -0.76 16.94
C ILE A 33 1.40 -1.44 15.80
N ARG A 34 0.28 -2.13 16.08
CA ARG A 34 -0.52 -2.77 15.02
C ARG A 34 -1.09 -1.77 14.03
N LYS A 35 -1.62 -0.63 14.49
CA LYS A 35 -2.17 0.43 13.64
C LYS A 35 -1.09 0.98 12.71
N LEU A 36 0.02 1.45 13.27
CA LEU A 36 1.13 2.00 12.49
C LEU A 36 1.74 0.99 11.53
N LEU A 37 1.89 -0.28 11.94
CA LEU A 37 2.38 -1.34 11.06
C LEU A 37 1.41 -1.62 9.92
N ALA A 38 0.10 -1.69 10.19
CA ALA A 38 -0.91 -1.91 9.17
C ALA A 38 -0.95 -0.77 8.15
N GLU A 39 -0.91 0.48 8.62
CA GLU A 39 -0.85 1.67 7.77
C GLU A 39 0.43 1.72 6.93
N GLY A 40 1.59 1.45 7.55
CA GLY A 40 2.87 1.38 6.85
C GLY A 40 2.90 0.30 5.78
N LEU A 41 2.37 -0.90 6.08
CA LEU A 41 2.27 -1.99 5.10
C LEU A 41 1.29 -1.69 3.97
N LYS A 42 0.17 -1.03 4.28
CA LYS A 42 -0.80 -0.56 3.27
C LYS A 42 -0.14 0.41 2.31
N ARG A 43 0.50 1.47 2.83
CA ARG A 43 1.20 2.48 2.03
C ARG A 43 2.32 1.86 1.19
N TRP A 44 3.11 0.96 1.76
CA TRP A 44 4.16 0.26 1.01
C TRP A 44 3.61 -0.54 -0.18
N LYS A 45 2.45 -1.21 -0.01
CA LYS A 45 1.80 -1.95 -1.11
C LYS A 45 1.30 -1.01 -2.20
N GLU A 46 0.68 0.10 -1.83
CA GLU A 46 0.20 1.14 -2.76
C GLU A 46 1.37 1.70 -3.60
N GLU A 47 2.44 2.16 -2.95
CA GLU A 47 3.63 2.70 -3.62
C GLU A 47 4.29 1.67 -4.56
N LYS A 48 4.37 0.41 -4.12
CA LYS A 48 4.92 -0.69 -4.93
C LYS A 48 4.04 -0.98 -6.15
N ALA A 49 2.72 -1.00 -5.99
CA ALA A 49 1.78 -1.24 -7.08
C ALA A 49 1.88 -0.14 -8.16
N LEU A 50 1.87 1.13 -7.75
CA LEU A 50 2.00 2.27 -8.65
C LEU A 50 3.33 2.25 -9.40
N LYS A 51 4.44 1.95 -8.71
CA LYS A 51 5.77 1.83 -9.33
C LYS A 51 5.79 0.76 -10.42
N LEU A 52 5.31 -0.45 -10.10
CA LEU A 52 5.29 -1.56 -11.05
C LEU A 52 4.40 -1.27 -12.26
N LEU A 53 3.26 -0.60 -12.04
CA LEU A 53 2.35 -0.19 -13.11
C LEU A 53 3.01 0.85 -14.02
N LYS A 54 3.65 1.88 -13.45
CA LYS A 54 4.35 2.94 -14.20
C LYS A 54 5.51 2.40 -15.04
N GLU A 55 6.17 1.36 -14.54
CA GLU A 55 7.23 0.61 -15.24
C GLU A 55 6.68 -0.35 -16.31
N GLY A 56 5.36 -0.56 -16.40
CA GLY A 56 4.73 -1.50 -17.34
C GLY A 56 4.96 -2.97 -17.01
N ARG A 57 5.33 -3.28 -15.76
CA ARG A 57 5.70 -4.64 -15.32
C ARG A 57 4.50 -5.48 -14.92
N VAL A 58 3.39 -4.84 -14.60
CA VAL A 58 2.13 -5.47 -14.21
C VAL A 58 1.00 -4.77 -14.94
N SER A 59 -0.11 -5.49 -15.16
CA SER A 59 -1.33 -4.86 -15.66
C SER A 59 -2.01 -4.02 -14.58
N TYR A 60 -2.92 -3.14 -14.99
CA TYR A 60 -3.75 -2.37 -14.07
C TYR A 60 -4.40 -3.23 -12.98
N VAL A 61 -5.10 -4.31 -13.37
CA VAL A 61 -5.81 -5.17 -12.42
C VAL A 61 -4.82 -5.84 -11.47
N LYS A 62 -3.66 -6.26 -11.98
CA LYS A 62 -2.63 -6.86 -11.14
C LYS A 62 -2.02 -5.86 -10.14
N ALA A 63 -1.92 -4.59 -10.52
CA ALA A 63 -1.47 -3.53 -9.63
C ALA A 63 -2.50 -3.29 -8.50
N ALA A 64 -3.80 -3.26 -8.81
CA ALA A 64 -4.86 -3.16 -7.81
C ALA A 64 -4.81 -4.32 -6.80
N GLU A 65 -4.63 -5.56 -7.29
CA GLU A 65 -4.43 -6.72 -6.42
C GLU A 65 -3.21 -6.58 -5.49
N ILE A 66 -2.08 -6.08 -5.99
CA ILE A 66 -0.86 -5.86 -5.18
C ILE A 66 -1.10 -4.81 -4.10
N ALA A 67 -1.83 -3.74 -4.44
CA ALA A 67 -2.22 -2.70 -3.49
C ALA A 67 -3.22 -3.23 -2.43
N GLY A 68 -3.86 -4.37 -2.68
CA GLY A 68 -4.94 -4.89 -1.83
C GLY A 68 -6.21 -4.04 -1.95
N MET A 69 -6.45 -3.47 -3.12
CA MET A 69 -7.56 -2.59 -3.44
C MET A 69 -8.45 -3.19 -4.52
N SER A 70 -9.72 -2.81 -4.52
CA SER A 70 -10.57 -3.00 -5.69
C SER A 70 -10.07 -2.18 -6.88
N VAL A 71 -10.50 -2.56 -8.08
CA VAL A 71 -10.21 -1.83 -9.33
C VAL A 71 -10.63 -0.36 -9.22
N TRP A 72 -11.72 -0.05 -8.52
CA TRP A 72 -12.23 1.31 -8.36
C TRP A 72 -11.41 2.14 -7.36
N GLU A 73 -11.10 1.59 -6.19
CA GLU A 73 -10.23 2.26 -5.21
C GLU A 73 -8.85 2.55 -5.79
N PHE A 74 -8.33 1.62 -6.59
CA PHE A 74 -7.05 1.81 -7.26
C PHE A 74 -7.11 2.89 -8.36
N ALA A 75 -8.26 3.08 -9.01
CA ALA A 75 -8.45 4.17 -9.98
C ALA A 75 -8.37 5.54 -9.29
N ASP A 76 -8.97 5.65 -8.11
CA ASP A 76 -8.92 6.87 -7.31
C ASP A 76 -7.50 7.15 -6.80
N LEU A 77 -6.78 6.10 -6.40
CA LEU A 77 -5.37 6.22 -6.02
C LEU A 77 -4.51 6.76 -7.17
N ILE A 78 -4.65 6.21 -8.38
CA ILE A 78 -3.90 6.68 -9.55
C ILE A 78 -4.23 8.14 -9.86
N ARG A 79 -5.52 8.53 -9.80
CA ARG A 79 -5.94 9.91 -10.04
C ARG A 79 -5.32 10.87 -9.02
N LYS A 80 -5.28 10.46 -7.75
CA LYS A 80 -4.71 11.25 -6.65
C LYS A 80 -3.21 11.44 -6.79
N GLU A 81 -2.49 10.40 -7.21
CA GLU A 81 -1.03 10.39 -7.34
C GLU A 81 -0.54 10.82 -8.74
N ASP A 82 -1.44 11.27 -9.61
CA ASP A 82 -1.19 11.72 -10.98
C ASP A 82 -0.32 10.74 -11.80
N VAL A 83 -0.59 9.45 -11.67
CA VAL A 83 0.19 8.40 -12.34
C VAL A 83 -0.33 8.14 -13.74
N VAL A 84 0.39 8.62 -14.76
CA VAL A 84 0.14 8.23 -16.16
C VAL A 84 0.91 6.94 -16.47
N TRP A 85 0.17 5.84 -16.67
CA TRP A 85 0.77 4.55 -17.04
C TRP A 85 0.51 4.15 -18.49
N ILE A 86 -0.58 4.62 -19.11
CA ILE A 86 -0.88 4.35 -20.52
C ILE A 86 0.10 5.15 -21.39
N LYS A 87 1.11 4.46 -21.91
CA LYS A 87 2.17 5.05 -22.76
C LYS A 87 2.04 4.68 -24.24
N SER A 88 1.16 3.75 -24.59
CA SER A 88 0.83 3.38 -25.98
C SER A 88 -0.47 2.55 -26.04
N GLU A 89 -1.10 2.50 -27.21
CA GLU A 89 -2.29 1.64 -27.47
C GLU A 89 -2.02 0.16 -27.21
N LYS A 90 -0.81 -0.31 -27.53
CA LYS A 90 -0.37 -1.69 -27.28
C LYS A 90 -0.46 -2.06 -25.78
N MET A 91 -0.21 -1.09 -24.91
CA MET A 91 -0.28 -1.29 -23.46
C MET A 91 -1.73 -1.46 -22.99
N ILE A 92 -2.66 -0.75 -23.62
CA ILE A 92 -4.10 -0.88 -23.35
C ILE A 92 -4.59 -2.27 -23.80
N GLU A 93 -4.18 -2.72 -25.00
CA GLU A 93 -4.50 -4.06 -25.47
C GLU A 93 -3.97 -5.17 -24.55
N GLU A 94 -2.74 -5.02 -24.07
CA GLU A 94 -2.15 -5.98 -23.14
C GLU A 94 -2.88 -6.02 -21.80
N ASP A 95 -3.29 -4.86 -21.27
CA ASP A 95 -4.08 -4.78 -20.03
C ASP A 95 -5.45 -5.45 -20.19
N ILE A 96 -6.14 -5.22 -21.31
CA ILE A 96 -7.42 -5.87 -21.62
C ILE A 96 -7.24 -7.40 -21.73
N LYS A 97 -6.17 -7.88 -22.39
CA LYS A 97 -5.90 -9.32 -22.52
C LYS A 97 -5.59 -10.00 -21.18
N LYS A 98 -4.92 -9.29 -20.27
CA LYS A 98 -4.50 -9.80 -18.96
C LYS A 98 -5.57 -9.59 -17.87
N ALA A 99 -6.68 -8.92 -18.19
CA ALA A 99 -7.78 -8.77 -17.26
C ALA A 99 -8.44 -10.14 -16.97
N PRO A 100 -8.73 -10.46 -15.70
CA PRO A 100 -9.52 -11.64 -15.38
C PRO A 100 -10.90 -11.54 -16.04
N ARG A 101 -11.36 -12.65 -16.64
CA ARG A 101 -12.69 -12.78 -17.25
C ARG A 101 -13.77 -12.96 -16.19
#